data_AF-A0A916Q0I4-F1
#
_entry.id   AF-A0A916Q0I4-F1
#
_cell.length_a   1.000
_cell.length_b   1.000
_cell.length_c   1.000
_cell.angle_alpha   90.00
_cell.angle_beta   90.00
_cell.angle_gamma   90.00
#
_symmetry.space_group_name_H-M   'P 1'
#
loop_
_entity.id
_entity.type
_entity.pdbx_description
1 polymer ?
#
loop_
_entity_poly.entity_id
_entity_poly.type
_entity_poly.pdbx_seq_one_letter_code
_entity_poly.pdbx_strand_id
1 'polypeptide(L)'
;MFSDQEISQLTAEIDAQLLELRSLSGDTSLKSGDKETQLVKQNQAIATATKEPAKSFLQKFWKAAKADLCEEDGVLYKQWKKWGDLDNKEAMDKFKVVLTGLGLTGNLLSSALVAVMVIVLHIGVKAFCDEYGDCKENS
;
A
#
# COMPACT_ATOMS: atom_id res chain seq x y z
N MET A 1 2.02 -19.23 2.35
CA MET A 1 1.96 -18.82 0.92
C MET A 1 0.48 -18.66 0.53
N PHE A 2 0.11 -17.71 -0.33
CA PHE A 2 -1.26 -17.70 -0.88
C PHE A 2 -1.31 -18.70 -2.03
N SER A 3 -2.46 -19.34 -2.23
CA SER A 3 -2.74 -20.13 -3.42
C SER A 3 -2.88 -19.22 -4.65
N ASP A 4 -2.71 -19.78 -5.86
CA ASP A 4 -2.90 -19.04 -7.11
C ASP A 4 -4.31 -18.47 -7.25
N GLN A 5 -5.30 -19.17 -6.67
CA GLN A 5 -6.68 -18.69 -6.61
C GLN A 5 -6.82 -17.48 -5.69
N GLU A 6 -6.23 -17.51 -4.49
CA GLU A 6 -6.23 -16.37 -3.58
C GLU A 6 -5.49 -15.17 -4.17
N ILE A 7 -4.35 -15.38 -4.84
CA ILE A 7 -3.62 -14.31 -5.53
C ILE A 7 -4.54 -13.66 -6.58
N SER A 8 -5.16 -14.47 -7.44
CA SER A 8 -6.06 -13.96 -8.49
C SER A 8 -7.23 -13.17 -7.93
N GLN A 9 -7.81 -13.62 -6.81
CA GLN A 9 -8.92 -12.93 -6.14
C GLN A 9 -8.48 -11.59 -5.54
N LEU A 10 -7.35 -11.57 -4.82
CA LEU A 10 -6.83 -10.36 -4.20
C LEU A 10 -6.38 -9.33 -5.23
N THR A 11 -5.76 -9.78 -6.34
CA THR A 11 -5.41 -8.90 -7.46
C THR A 11 -6.65 -8.26 -8.08
N ALA A 12 -7.69 -9.06 -8.36
CA ALA A 12 -8.95 -8.52 -8.90
C ALA A 12 -9.62 -7.54 -7.93
N GLU A 13 -9.52 -7.77 -6.62
CA GLU A 13 -10.04 -6.84 -5.61
C GLU A 13 -9.26 -5.52 -5.58
N ILE A 14 -7.92 -5.57 -5.65
CA ILE A 14 -7.06 -4.39 -5.74
C ILE A 14 -7.41 -3.57 -6.98
N ASP A 15 -7.51 -4.21 -8.15
CA ASP A 15 -7.83 -3.55 -9.41
C ASP A 15 -9.22 -2.88 -9.38
N ALA A 16 -10.21 -3.56 -8.81
CA ALA A 16 -11.55 -3.02 -8.65
C ALA A 16 -11.56 -1.77 -7.74
N GLN A 17 -10.83 -1.80 -6.62
CA GLN A 17 -10.75 -0.64 -5.71
C GLN A 17 -9.97 0.52 -6.33
N LEU A 18 -8.91 0.25 -7.11
CA LEU A 18 -8.19 1.29 -7.84
C LEU A 18 -9.06 1.94 -8.92
N LEU A 19 -9.88 1.15 -9.63
CA LEU A 19 -10.82 1.66 -10.62
C LEU A 19 -11.90 2.54 -9.96
N GLU A 20 -12.45 2.10 -8.82
CA GLU A 20 -13.39 2.87 -8.01
C GLU A 20 -12.79 4.23 -7.63
N LEU A 21 -11.57 4.25 -7.08
CA LEU A 21 -10.88 5.49 -6.72
C LEU A 21 -10.65 6.41 -7.92
N ARG A 22 -10.22 5.87 -9.07
CA ARG A 22 -10.03 6.65 -10.31
C ARG A 22 -11.33 7.29 -10.79
N SER A 23 -12.45 6.57 -10.68
CA SER A 23 -13.76 7.11 -11.06
C SER A 23 -14.23 8.25 -10.15
N LEU A 24 -13.85 8.21 -8.86
CA LEU A 24 -14.14 9.27 -7.89
C LEU A 24 -13.26 10.51 -8.07
N SER A 25 -12.05 10.37 -8.63
CA SER A 25 -11.14 11.48 -8.89
C SER A 25 -11.44 12.26 -10.19
N GLY A 26 -12.49 11.89 -10.93
CA GLY A 26 -12.74 12.26 -12.33
C GLY A 26 -13.04 13.72 -12.69
N ASP A 27 -12.70 14.74 -11.88
CA ASP A 27 -12.91 16.14 -12.32
C ASP A 27 -11.94 17.22 -11.75
N THR A 28 -11.01 16.91 -10.84
CA THR A 28 -10.09 17.95 -10.33
C THR A 28 -8.76 17.37 -9.86
N SER A 29 -7.68 18.12 -10.06
CA SER A 29 -6.36 17.84 -9.49
C SER A 29 -6.44 17.83 -7.96
N LEU A 30 -6.49 16.64 -7.35
CA LEU A 30 -6.68 16.44 -5.91
C LEU A 30 -5.42 16.81 -5.13
N LYS A 31 -5.57 17.62 -4.08
CA LYS A 31 -4.50 17.89 -3.11
C LYS A 31 -4.27 16.63 -2.24
N SER A 32 -3.09 16.51 -1.62
CA SER A 32 -2.74 15.34 -0.77
C SER A 32 -3.79 15.03 0.31
N GLY A 33 -4.44 16.05 0.90
CA GLY A 33 -5.50 15.85 1.90
C GLY A 33 -6.81 15.28 1.33
N ASP A 34 -7.09 15.49 0.05
CA ASP A 34 -8.29 14.94 -0.60
C ASP A 34 -8.08 13.47 -0.96
N LYS A 35 -6.82 13.06 -1.26
CA LYS A 35 -6.46 11.65 -1.49
C LYS A 35 -6.65 10.78 -0.25
N GLU A 36 -6.27 11.29 0.93
CA GLU A 36 -6.48 10.58 2.20
C GLU A 36 -7.98 10.40 2.51
N THR A 37 -8.82 11.38 2.11
CA THR A 37 -10.29 11.30 2.21
C THR A 37 -10.89 10.28 1.25
N GLN A 38 -10.29 10.06 0.08
CA GLN A 38 -10.71 9.03 -0.85
C GLN A 38 -10.33 7.62 -0.38
N LEU A 39 -9.30 7.50 0.47
CA LEU A 39 -8.81 6.23 1.01
C LEU A 39 -9.47 5.80 2.33
N VAL A 40 -10.62 6.39 2.69
CA VAL A 40 -11.33 6.08 3.96
C VAL A 40 -11.60 4.58 4.12
N LYS A 41 -11.99 3.88 3.06
CA LYS A 41 -12.23 2.43 3.09
C LYS A 41 -10.97 1.64 3.42
N GLN A 42 -9.83 1.98 2.81
CA GLN A 42 -8.56 1.30 3.06
C GLN A 42 -8.06 1.61 4.47
N ASN A 43 -8.19 2.86 4.92
CA ASN A 43 -7.83 3.26 6.28
C ASN A 43 -8.66 2.53 7.34
N GLN A 44 -9.97 2.36 7.12
CA GLN A 44 -10.84 1.58 7.99
C GLN A 44 -10.48 0.08 7.99
N ALA A 45 -10.16 -0.48 6.82
CA ALA A 45 -9.72 -1.88 6.70
C ALA A 45 -8.43 -2.12 7.49
N ILE A 46 -7.43 -1.23 7.35
CA ILE A 46 -6.19 -1.28 8.14
C ILE A 46 -6.52 -1.20 9.63
N ALA A 47 -7.28 -0.19 10.05
CA ALA A 47 -7.57 -0.01 11.48
C ALA A 47 -8.31 -1.19 12.10
N THR A 48 -9.20 -1.83 11.34
CA THR A 48 -9.90 -3.04 11.76
C THR A 48 -8.94 -4.23 11.85
N ALA A 49 -8.07 -4.40 10.85
CA ALA A 49 -7.13 -5.52 10.78
C ALA A 49 -6.03 -5.46 11.85
N THR A 50 -5.56 -4.25 12.17
CA THR A 50 -4.37 -4.03 13.02
C THR A 50 -4.73 -3.59 14.43
N LYS A 51 -5.99 -3.16 14.65
CA LYS A 51 -6.47 -2.55 15.90
C LYS A 51 -5.70 -1.27 16.28
N GLU A 52 -5.14 -0.58 15.30
CA GLU A 52 -4.47 0.71 15.50
C GLU A 52 -4.81 1.71 14.38
N PRO A 53 -4.59 3.02 14.57
CA PRO A 53 -4.85 4.00 13.51
C PRO A 53 -4.07 3.69 12.24
N ALA A 54 -4.72 3.82 11.07
CA ALA A 54 -4.14 3.49 9.78
C ALA A 54 -2.79 4.16 9.55
N LYS A 55 -2.69 5.46 9.83
CA LYS A 55 -1.46 6.24 9.72
C LYS A 55 -0.31 5.66 10.54
N SER A 56 -0.57 5.29 11.80
CA SER A 56 0.44 4.68 12.67
C SER A 56 0.92 3.33 12.13
N PHE A 57 0.00 2.51 11.63
CA PHE A 57 0.35 1.24 11.00
C PHE A 57 1.14 1.44 9.71
N LEU A 58 0.73 2.37 8.84
CA LEU A 58 1.41 2.66 7.57
C LEU A 58 2.83 3.16 7.78
N GLN A 59 3.11 3.89 8.88
CA GLN A 59 4.47 4.25 9.27
C GLN A 59 5.30 3.02 9.69
N LYS A 60 4.72 2.06 10.43
CA LYS A 60 5.41 0.80 10.77
C LYS A 60 5.66 -0.05 9.52
N PHE A 61 4.66 -0.15 8.65
CA PHE A 61 4.77 -0.80 7.35
C PHE A 61 5.87 -0.16 6.52
N TRP A 62 5.90 1.17 6.41
CA TRP A 62 6.96 1.89 5.71
C TRP A 62 8.33 1.54 6.30
N LYS A 63 8.51 1.58 7.63
CA LYS A 63 9.80 1.24 8.26
C LYS A 63 10.27 -0.17 7.90
N ALA A 64 9.34 -1.13 7.82
CA ALA A 64 9.65 -2.51 7.47
C ALA A 64 9.81 -2.75 5.95
N ALA A 65 9.14 -1.96 5.10
CA ALA A 65 9.20 -2.08 3.64
C ALA A 65 10.25 -1.16 2.99
N LYS A 66 10.81 -0.20 3.73
CA LYS A 66 11.64 0.91 3.23
C LYS A 66 12.75 0.44 2.29
N ALA A 67 13.52 -0.57 2.70
CA ALA A 67 14.67 -1.06 1.91
C ALA A 67 14.25 -1.62 0.55
N ASP A 68 13.05 -2.19 0.44
CA ASP A 68 12.58 -2.81 -0.80
C ASP A 68 11.76 -1.84 -1.67
N LEU A 69 11.00 -0.95 -1.03
CA LEU A 69 10.04 -0.06 -1.67
C LEU A 69 10.57 1.36 -1.94
N CYS A 70 11.45 1.89 -1.08
CA CYS A 70 11.85 3.30 -1.09
C CYS A 70 13.34 3.54 -1.36
N GLU A 71 14.21 2.54 -1.24
CA GLU A 71 15.67 2.65 -1.46
C GLU A 71 16.05 2.19 -2.88
N GLU A 72 17.08 2.81 -3.47
CA GLU A 72 17.40 2.65 -4.90
C GLU A 72 17.76 1.23 -5.33
N ASP A 73 18.28 0.45 -4.39
CA ASP A 73 18.65 -0.95 -4.54
C ASP A 73 17.47 -1.91 -4.32
N GLY A 74 16.36 -1.43 -3.77
CA GLY A 74 15.12 -2.16 -3.53
C GLY A 74 14.47 -2.69 -4.81
N VAL A 75 13.87 -3.88 -4.71
CA VAL A 75 13.28 -4.56 -5.87
C VAL A 75 12.05 -3.80 -6.37
N LEU A 76 11.12 -3.45 -5.49
CA LEU A 76 9.92 -2.70 -5.84
C LEU A 76 10.24 -1.26 -6.25
N TYR A 77 11.24 -0.63 -5.63
CA TYR A 77 11.72 0.68 -6.08
C TYR A 77 12.17 0.65 -7.54
N LYS A 78 12.99 -0.34 -7.91
CA LYS A 78 13.49 -0.49 -9.30
C LYS A 78 12.36 -0.73 -10.29
N GLN A 79 11.35 -1.51 -9.90
CA GLN A 79 10.16 -1.73 -10.73
C GLN A 79 9.38 -0.44 -10.96
N TRP A 80 9.05 0.26 -9.87
CA TRP A 80 8.36 1.55 -9.94
C TRP A 80 9.13 2.55 -10.81
N LYS A 81 10.45 2.67 -10.62
CA LYS A 81 11.29 3.58 -11.41
C LYS A 81 11.28 3.22 -12.90
N LYS A 82 11.27 1.92 -13.23
CA LYS A 82 11.36 1.44 -14.61
C LYS A 82 10.02 1.53 -15.35
N TRP A 83 8.92 1.24 -14.68
CA TRP A 83 7.62 1.03 -15.31
C TRP A 83 6.54 2.04 -14.89
N GLY A 84 6.77 2.79 -13.81
CA GLY A 84 5.76 3.66 -13.21
C GLY A 84 4.60 2.90 -12.58
N ASP A 85 4.79 1.60 -12.34
CA ASP A 85 3.82 0.68 -11.74
C ASP A 85 4.56 -0.43 -11.00
N LEU A 86 3.85 -1.18 -10.17
CA LEU A 86 4.35 -2.37 -9.48
C LEU A 86 3.67 -3.61 -10.04
N ASP A 87 4.43 -4.69 -10.26
CA ASP A 87 3.81 -5.97 -10.57
C ASP A 87 3.00 -6.45 -9.36
N ASN A 88 1.70 -6.65 -9.54
CA ASN A 88 0.79 -6.99 -8.45
C ASN A 88 1.24 -8.26 -7.70
N LYS A 89 1.75 -9.28 -8.41
CA LYS A 89 2.18 -10.53 -7.76
C LYS A 89 3.43 -10.32 -6.91
N GLU A 90 4.45 -9.69 -7.47
CA GLU A 90 5.71 -9.46 -6.76
C GLU A 90 5.54 -8.48 -5.59
N ALA A 91 4.78 -7.39 -5.79
CA ALA A 91 4.43 -6.47 -4.71
C ALA A 91 3.63 -7.15 -3.61
N MET A 92 2.65 -7.99 -3.96
CA MET A 92 1.88 -8.75 -2.97
C MET A 92 2.76 -9.70 -2.17
N ASP A 93 3.69 -10.41 -2.80
CA ASP A 93 4.58 -11.33 -2.09
C ASP A 93 5.47 -10.58 -1.09
N LYS A 94 6.05 -9.45 -1.50
CA LYS A 94 6.87 -8.60 -0.62
C LYS A 94 6.05 -8.00 0.52
N PHE A 95 4.89 -7.43 0.21
CA PHE A 95 4.03 -6.80 1.21
C PHE A 95 3.47 -7.82 2.17
N LYS A 96 3.14 -9.03 1.70
CA LYS A 96 2.74 -10.14 2.57
C LYS A 96 3.83 -10.49 3.57
N VAL A 97 5.10 -10.59 3.14
CA VAL A 97 6.22 -10.86 4.05
C VAL A 97 6.32 -9.76 5.12
N VAL A 98 6.25 -8.50 4.72
CA VAL A 98 6.28 -7.35 5.64
C VAL A 98 5.13 -7.41 6.64
N LEU A 99 3.90 -7.56 6.17
CA LEU A 99 2.69 -7.59 7.00
C LEU A 99 2.67 -8.78 7.96
N THR A 100 3.18 -9.94 7.52
CA THR A 100 3.35 -11.11 8.38
C THR A 100 4.40 -10.84 9.46
N GLY A 101 5.51 -10.17 9.11
CA GLY A 101 6.52 -9.73 10.07
C GLY A 101 6.00 -8.72 11.10
N LEU A 102 4.96 -7.97 10.76
CA LEU A 102 4.23 -7.07 11.67
C LEU A 102 3.14 -7.79 12.50
N GLY A 103 2.99 -9.11 12.35
CA GLY A 103 2.10 -9.94 13.17
C GLY A 103 0.71 -10.17 12.58
N LEU A 104 0.44 -9.76 11.33
CA LEU A 104 -0.83 -10.02 10.68
C LEU A 104 -0.89 -11.44 10.09
N THR A 105 -2.02 -12.12 10.28
CA THR A 105 -2.25 -13.47 9.77
C THR A 105 -3.70 -13.65 9.31
N GLY A 106 -3.96 -14.72 8.54
CA GLY A 106 -5.30 -15.09 8.08
C GLY A 106 -6.02 -13.98 7.31
N ASN A 107 -7.31 -13.80 7.57
CA ASN A 107 -8.14 -12.80 6.87
C ASN A 107 -7.69 -11.35 7.14
N LEU A 108 -7.09 -11.08 8.30
CA LEU A 108 -6.57 -9.75 8.64
C LEU A 108 -5.37 -9.40 7.75
N LEU A 109 -4.51 -10.39 7.46
CA LEU A 109 -3.41 -10.22 6.52
C LEU A 109 -3.92 -9.90 5.11
N SER A 110 -4.90 -10.64 4.61
CA SER A 110 -5.46 -10.41 3.28
C SER A 110 -6.11 -9.02 3.17
N SER A 111 -6.90 -8.62 4.18
CA SER A 111 -7.56 -7.31 4.20
C SER A 111 -6.55 -6.16 4.27
N ALA A 112 -5.55 -6.25 5.15
CA ALA A 112 -4.50 -5.24 5.23
C ALA A 112 -3.65 -5.19 3.97
N LEU A 113 -3.38 -6.34 3.33
CA LEU A 113 -2.62 -6.41 2.09
C LEU A 113 -3.33 -5.64 0.97
N VAL A 114 -4.62 -5.91 0.74
CA VAL A 114 -5.40 -5.19 -0.26
C VAL A 114 -5.40 -3.70 0.04
N ALA A 115 -5.65 -3.32 1.29
CA ALA A 115 -5.70 -1.91 1.68
C ALA A 115 -4.36 -1.19 1.45
N VAL A 116 -3.24 -1.78 1.88
CA VAL A 116 -1.91 -1.20 1.70
C VAL A 116 -1.51 -1.13 0.22
N MET A 117 -1.79 -2.18 -0.55
CA MET A 117 -1.56 -2.20 -2.01
C MET A 117 -2.30 -1.06 -2.71
N VAL A 118 -3.60 -0.92 -2.43
CA VAL A 118 -4.43 0.14 -3.01
C VAL A 118 -3.90 1.52 -2.64
N ILE A 119 -3.52 1.74 -1.38
CA ILE A 119 -2.94 3.02 -0.94
C ILE A 119 -1.65 3.32 -1.72
N VAL A 120 -0.69 2.38 -1.73
CA VAL A 120 0.62 2.57 -2.38
C VAL A 120 0.47 2.81 -3.88
N LEU A 121 -0.38 2.05 -4.56
CA LEU A 121 -0.61 2.18 -6.00
C LEU A 121 -1.41 3.44 -6.35
N HIS A 122 -2.38 3.83 -5.51
CA HIS A 122 -3.20 5.02 -5.76
C HIS A 122 -2.41 6.32 -5.59
N ILE A 123 -1.64 6.45 -4.49
CA ILE A 123 -0.87 7.67 -4.25
C ILE A 123 0.49 7.67 -4.98
N GLY A 124 0.98 6.47 -5.32
CA GLY A 124 2.27 6.23 -5.95
C GLY A 124 3.38 6.01 -4.93
N VAL A 125 4.36 5.17 -5.27
CA VAL A 125 5.45 4.76 -4.36
C VAL A 125 6.21 5.95 -3.78
N LYS A 126 6.55 6.94 -4.63
CA LYS A 126 7.26 8.14 -4.17
C LYS A 126 6.45 8.90 -3.11
N ALA A 127 5.18 9.19 -3.39
CA ALA A 127 4.33 9.91 -2.45
C ALA A 127 4.13 9.12 -1.15
N PHE A 128 3.99 7.80 -1.25
CA PHE A 128 3.94 6.93 -0.08
C PHE A 128 5.21 7.04 0.78
N CYS A 129 6.39 6.95 0.16
CA CYS A 129 7.66 7.07 0.87
C CYS A 129 7.88 8.46 1.47
N ASP A 130 7.38 9.52 0.82
CA ASP A 130 7.47 10.90 1.33
C ASP A 130 6.49 11.16 2.48
N GLU A 131 5.27 10.60 2.41
CA GLU A 131 4.19 10.83 3.38
C GLU A 131 4.34 10.00 4.66
N TYR A 132 4.75 8.74 4.53
CA TYR A 132 4.90 7.81 5.65
C TYR A 132 6.35 7.57 6.06
N GLY A 133 7.29 8.11 5.29
CA GLY A 133 8.68 8.16 5.69
C GLY A 133 8.88 8.99 6.95
N ASP A 134 9.96 8.70 7.66
CA ASP A 134 10.51 9.69 8.58
C ASP A 134 10.84 10.92 7.72
N CYS A 135 9.92 11.90 7.69
CA CYS A 135 10.25 13.28 7.36
C CYS A 135 11.58 13.54 8.06
N LYS A 136 12.62 13.85 7.29
CA LYS A 136 13.85 14.32 7.90
C LYS A 136 13.45 15.48 8.83
N GLU A 137 13.53 15.25 10.14
CA GLU A 137 14.09 16.23 11.05
C GLU A 137 15.50 16.49 10.54
N ASN A 138 15.62 17.35 9.53
CA ASN A 138 16.85 18.04 9.23
C ASN A 138 16.75 19.37 9.97
N SER A 139 17.56 19.42 11.03
CA SER A 139 18.18 20.57 11.71
C SER A 139 17.90 21.98 11.19
#